data_AF-A0A382EJ04-F1
#
_entry.id   AF-A0A382EJ04-F1
#
_cell.length_a   1.000
_cell.length_b   1.000
_cell.length_c   1.000
_cell.angle_alpha   90.00
_cell.angle_beta   90.00
_cell.angle_gamma   90.00
#
_symmetry.space_group_name_H-M   'P 1'
#
loop_
_entity.id
_entity.type
_entity.pdbx_description
1 polymer ?
#
loop_
_entity_poly.entity_id
_entity_poly.type
_entity_poly.pdbx_seq_one_letter_code
_entity_poly.pdbx_strand_id
1 'polypeptide(L)'
;MAEEHDALMKTIESDAGQSANEFAEAMARATLPDGRNMLAAFHTTGKMIKVETKTVEMQPDQQTTIDLDELNKMIAEQKGVSIDDLAITDEPRTDAPPAVTVTDIPPPASTTSADAVLTDEDLAAQYRSQADSLFKEAKRLRGQAEELVPTKKKAKSSESVAAA
;
A
#
# COMPACT_ATOMS: atom_id res chain seq x y z
N MET A 1 -16.40 33.26 -14.04
CA MET A 1 -15.19 33.01 -13.23
C MET A 1 -15.49 32.91 -11.73
N ALA A 2 -16.01 33.94 -11.05
CA ALA A 2 -16.38 33.81 -9.62
C ALA A 2 -17.43 32.71 -9.38
N GLU A 3 -18.53 32.70 -10.16
CA GLU A 3 -19.56 31.66 -10.03
C GLU A 3 -19.11 30.25 -10.45
N GLU A 4 -18.14 30.14 -11.35
CA GLU A 4 -17.58 28.84 -11.76
C GLU A 4 -16.67 28.27 -10.67
N HIS A 5 -15.91 29.14 -10.01
CA HIS A 5 -15.13 28.81 -8.84
C HIS A 5 -16.03 28.39 -7.68
N ASP A 6 -17.12 29.13 -7.41
CA ASP A 6 -18.05 28.79 -6.33
C ASP A 6 -18.78 27.47 -6.61
N ALA A 7 -19.13 27.19 -7.87
CA ALA A 7 -19.68 25.90 -8.26
C ALA A 7 -18.69 24.74 -8.06
N LEU A 8 -17.41 24.97 -8.38
CA LEU A 8 -16.34 24.01 -8.11
C LEU A 8 -16.19 23.76 -6.60
N MET A 9 -16.07 24.82 -5.79
CA MET A 9 -15.94 24.70 -4.33
C MET A 9 -17.14 23.98 -3.71
N LYS A 10 -18.36 24.32 -4.15
CA LYS A 10 -19.57 23.61 -3.72
C LYS A 10 -19.53 22.12 -4.07
N THR A 11 -18.95 21.76 -5.21
CA THR A 11 -18.80 20.35 -5.62
C THR A 11 -17.75 19.64 -4.76
N ILE A 12 -16.62 20.31 -4.47
CA ILE A 12 -15.57 19.80 -3.57
C ILE A 12 -16.14 19.55 -2.17
N GLU A 13 -16.89 20.50 -1.61
CA GLU A 13 -17.46 20.41 -0.26
C GLU A 13 -18.69 19.49 -0.16
N SER A 14 -19.24 19.06 -1.29
CA SER A 14 -20.40 18.18 -1.31
C SER A 14 -20.05 16.75 -0.86
N ASP A 15 -21.04 16.04 -0.32
CA ASP A 15 -20.91 14.64 0.07
C ASP A 15 -20.41 13.76 -1.10
N ALA A 16 -20.92 14.00 -2.31
CA ALA A 16 -20.47 13.30 -3.51
C ALA A 16 -19.01 13.61 -3.89
N GLY A 17 -18.52 14.83 -3.61
CA GLY A 17 -17.13 15.21 -3.84
C GLY A 17 -16.17 14.61 -2.81
N GLN A 18 -16.59 14.57 -1.54
CA GLN A 18 -15.77 14.06 -0.43
C GLN A 18 -15.73 12.53 -0.34
N SER A 19 -16.80 11.85 -0.75
CA SER A 19 -16.88 10.38 -0.70
C SER A 19 -16.36 9.68 -1.95
N ALA A 20 -16.18 10.40 -3.06
CA ALA A 20 -15.67 9.82 -4.29
C ALA A 20 -14.20 9.40 -4.15
N ASN A 21 -13.85 8.22 -4.68
CA ASN A 21 -12.45 7.82 -4.78
C ASN A 21 -11.70 8.72 -5.77
N GLU A 22 -12.37 9.21 -6.82
CA GLU A 22 -11.83 10.20 -7.74
C GLU A 22 -12.76 11.41 -7.84
N PHE A 23 -12.20 12.60 -7.65
CA PHE A 23 -12.97 13.84 -7.79
C PHE A 23 -13.50 14.06 -9.22
N ALA A 24 -12.86 13.43 -10.22
CA ALA A 24 -13.33 13.45 -11.61
C ALA A 24 -14.75 12.86 -11.77
N GLU A 25 -15.12 11.84 -10.98
CA GLU A 25 -16.46 11.25 -11.03
C GLU A 25 -17.53 12.23 -10.56
N ALA A 26 -17.24 12.98 -9.50
CA ALA A 26 -18.12 14.03 -8.98
C ALA A 26 -18.24 15.18 -10.00
N MET A 27 -17.12 15.64 -10.57
CA MET A 27 -17.12 16.68 -11.60
C MET A 27 -17.82 16.26 -12.89
N ALA A 28 -17.77 14.98 -13.26
CA ALA A 28 -18.46 14.44 -14.43
C ALA A 28 -19.99 14.46 -14.27
N ARG A 29 -20.51 14.59 -13.05
CA ARG A 29 -21.95 14.73 -12.78
C ARG A 29 -22.37 16.17 -12.48
N ALA A 30 -21.42 17.02 -12.09
CA ALA A 30 -21.67 18.41 -11.77
C ALA A 30 -21.79 19.28 -13.03
N THR A 31 -22.66 20.29 -12.95
CA THR A 31 -22.84 21.30 -14.00
C THR A 31 -22.40 22.67 -13.51
N LEU A 32 -21.72 23.40 -14.38
CA LEU A 32 -21.40 24.82 -14.18
C LEU A 32 -22.67 25.67 -14.26
N PRO A 33 -22.64 26.93 -13.78
CA PRO A 33 -23.77 27.86 -13.89
C PRO A 33 -24.21 28.12 -15.35
N ASP A 34 -23.30 27.91 -16.30
CA ASP A 34 -23.52 28.00 -17.74
C ASP A 34 -24.12 26.70 -18.36
N GLY A 35 -24.52 25.73 -17.52
CA GLY A 35 -25.15 24.47 -17.94
C GLY A 35 -24.21 23.42 -18.53
N ARG A 36 -22.94 23.78 -18.81
CA ARG A 36 -21.92 22.83 -19.27
C ARG A 36 -21.50 21.87 -18.16
N ASN A 37 -21.11 20.64 -18.54
CA ASN A 37 -20.50 19.69 -17.63
C ASN A 37 -19.17 20.24 -17.09
N MET A 38 -18.97 20.15 -15.78
CA MET A 38 -17.82 20.76 -15.10
C MET A 38 -16.49 20.19 -15.57
N LEU A 39 -16.36 18.85 -15.59
CA LEU A 39 -15.13 18.17 -16.01
C LEU A 39 -14.77 18.51 -17.47
N ALA A 40 -15.74 18.38 -18.37
CA ALA A 40 -15.53 18.66 -19.79
C ALA A 40 -15.15 20.13 -20.06
N ALA A 41 -15.80 21.07 -19.35
CA ALA A 41 -15.50 22.48 -19.47
C ALA A 41 -14.09 22.82 -18.99
N PHE A 42 -13.66 22.34 -17.82
CA PHE A 42 -12.31 22.61 -17.32
C PHE A 42 -11.22 21.95 -18.16
N HIS A 43 -11.49 20.78 -18.76
CA HIS A 43 -10.55 20.08 -19.61
C HIS A 43 -10.36 20.83 -20.95
N THR A 44 -11.47 21.21 -21.60
CA THR A 44 -11.43 21.92 -22.89
C THR A 44 -10.90 23.36 -22.79
N THR A 45 -11.12 24.01 -21.66
CA THR A 45 -10.65 25.39 -21.43
C THR A 45 -9.23 25.47 -20.86
N GLY A 46 -8.54 24.33 -20.67
CA GLY A 46 -7.17 24.28 -20.17
C GLY A 46 -7.03 24.72 -18.71
N LYS A 47 -8.07 24.53 -17.89
CA LYS A 47 -8.09 24.87 -16.46
C LYS A 47 -7.59 23.73 -15.56
N MET A 48 -7.22 22.60 -16.14
CA MET A 48 -6.52 21.51 -15.47
C MET A 48 -5.07 21.47 -15.93
N ILE A 49 -4.14 21.54 -14.98
CA ILE A 49 -2.70 21.39 -15.25
C ILE A 49 -2.18 20.22 -14.44
N LYS A 50 -1.25 19.46 -15.03
CA LYS A 50 -0.54 18.41 -14.31
C LYS A 50 0.54 19.05 -13.44
N VAL A 51 0.59 18.64 -12.19
CA VAL A 51 1.57 19.11 -11.20
C VAL A 51 2.25 17.89 -10.59
N GLU A 52 3.55 18.01 -10.31
CA GLU A 52 4.29 16.93 -9.66
C GLU A 52 3.83 16.77 -8.20
N THR A 53 3.56 15.53 -7.78
CA THR A 53 3.00 15.24 -6.45
C THR A 53 3.90 15.71 -5.31
N LYS A 54 5.22 15.75 -5.51
CA LYS A 54 6.19 16.26 -4.52
C LYS A 54 6.11 17.76 -4.26
N THR A 55 5.40 18.50 -5.10
CA THR A 55 5.26 19.95 -4.97
C THR A 55 3.93 20.36 -4.33
N VAL A 56 3.13 19.36 -3.92
CA VAL A 56 1.81 19.57 -3.34
C VAL A 56 1.83 19.10 -1.90
N GLU A 57 1.76 20.05 -0.98
CA GLU A 57 1.57 19.78 0.45
C GLU A 57 0.08 19.51 0.73
N MET A 58 -0.19 18.48 1.52
CA MET A 58 -1.53 18.06 1.92
C MET A 58 -1.66 18.10 3.44
N GLN A 59 -2.86 18.42 3.90
CA GLN A 59 -3.22 18.39 5.32
C GLN A 59 -4.40 17.43 5.52
N PRO A 60 -4.14 16.11 5.69
CA PRO A 60 -5.20 15.12 5.85
C PRO A 60 -5.94 15.23 7.19
N ASP A 61 -5.29 15.79 8.21
CA ASP A 61 -5.89 16.06 9.52
C ASP A 61 -5.45 17.45 10.04
N GLN A 62 -6.00 17.89 11.17
CA GLN A 62 -5.76 19.25 11.69
C GLN A 62 -4.33 19.52 12.19
N GLN A 63 -3.45 18.53 12.28
CA GLN A 63 -2.12 18.63 12.88
C GLN A 63 -0.98 18.21 11.96
N THR A 64 -1.27 17.36 10.98
CA THR A 64 -0.25 16.75 10.13
C THR A 64 -0.23 17.40 8.76
N THR A 65 0.95 17.85 8.33
CA THR A 65 1.21 18.33 6.96
C THR A 65 2.23 17.39 6.34
N ILE A 66 1.88 16.80 5.21
CA ILE A 66 2.71 15.84 4.48
C ILE A 66 2.61 16.08 2.98
N ASP A 67 3.64 15.74 2.23
CA ASP A 67 3.60 15.84 0.78
C ASP A 67 2.65 14.78 0.18
N LEU A 68 2.04 15.12 -0.96
CA LEU A 68 1.08 14.22 -1.62
C LEU A 68 1.72 12.90 -2.07
N ASP A 69 3.02 12.88 -2.39
CA ASP A 69 3.71 11.63 -2.74
C ASP A 69 3.88 10.70 -1.52
N GLU A 70 4.12 11.26 -0.34
CA GLU A 70 4.15 10.49 0.92
C GLU A 70 2.77 9.99 1.30
N LEU A 71 1.74 10.84 1.19
CA LEU A 71 0.36 10.44 1.42
C LEU A 71 -0.06 9.29 0.49
N ASN A 72 0.31 9.34 -0.79
CA ASN A 72 0.01 8.26 -1.74
C ASN A 72 0.68 6.93 -1.34
N LYS A 73 1.92 6.95 -0.84
CA LYS A 73 2.61 5.74 -0.33
C LYS A 73 1.84 5.14 0.85
N MET A 74 1.44 5.97 1.81
CA MET A 74 0.67 5.51 2.98
C MET A 74 -0.67 4.90 2.58
N ILE A 75 -1.37 5.50 1.61
CA ILE A 75 -2.65 4.95 1.10
C ILE A 75 -2.42 3.61 0.38
N ALA A 76 -1.33 3.47 -0.40
CA ALA A 76 -0.99 2.22 -1.07
C ALA A 76 -0.76 1.08 -0.06
N GLU A 77 0.02 1.37 0.99
CA GLU A 77 0.30 0.44 2.09
C GLU A 77 -0.98 0.03 2.82
N GLN A 78 -1.86 0.99 3.12
CA GLN A 78 -3.15 0.73 3.77
C GLN A 78 -4.09 -0.12 2.91
N LYS A 79 -4.09 0.10 1.59
CA LYS A 79 -4.89 -0.66 0.62
C LYS A 79 -4.23 -1.99 0.20
N GLY A 80 -2.96 -2.22 0.56
CA GLY A 80 -2.19 -3.41 0.17
C GLY A 80 -1.89 -3.48 -1.33
N VAL A 81 -1.78 -2.34 -2.02
CA VAL A 81 -1.53 -2.24 -3.47
C VAL A 81 -0.26 -1.45 -3.75
N SER A 82 0.33 -1.60 -4.94
CA SER A 82 1.45 -0.75 -5.34
C SER A 82 0.98 0.69 -5.62
N ILE A 83 1.91 1.65 -5.57
CA ILE A 83 1.59 3.06 -5.86
C ILE A 83 1.02 3.20 -7.28
N ASP A 84 1.54 2.42 -8.23
CA ASP A 84 1.07 2.43 -9.61
C ASP A 84 -0.35 1.88 -9.73
N ASP A 85 -0.77 0.97 -8.85
CA ASP A 85 -2.12 0.41 -8.82
C ASP A 85 -3.16 1.33 -8.15
N LEU A 86 -2.73 2.44 -7.53
CA LEU A 86 -3.67 3.47 -7.05
C LEU A 86 -4.31 4.25 -8.20
N ALA A 87 -3.62 4.37 -9.33
CA ALA A 87 -4.12 5.08 -10.49
C ALA A 87 -5.10 4.21 -11.28
N ILE A 88 -6.30 4.73 -11.53
CA ILE A 88 -7.23 4.10 -12.46
C ILE A 88 -6.66 4.26 -13.86
N THR A 89 -6.37 3.12 -14.49
CA THR A 89 -5.93 3.06 -15.89
C THR A 89 -7.06 2.47 -16.71
N ASP A 90 -7.45 3.17 -17.79
CA ASP A 90 -8.45 2.69 -18.76
C ASP A 90 -7.92 1.48 -19.57
N GLU A 91 -6.61 1.27 -19.57
CA GLU A 91 -5.96 0.15 -20.24
C GLU A 91 -5.65 -0.97 -19.23
N PRO A 92 -5.96 -2.24 -19.54
CA PRO A 92 -5.48 -3.35 -18.73
C PRO A 92 -3.95 -3.35 -18.77
N ARG A 93 -3.33 -2.96 -17.65
CA ARG A 93 -1.88 -2.96 -17.49
C ARG A 93 -1.35 -4.38 -17.74
N THR A 94 -0.70 -4.58 -18.89
CA THR A 94 -0.14 -5.89 -19.28
C THR A 94 1.16 -6.19 -18.51
N ASP A 95 1.77 -5.16 -17.94
CA ASP A 95 2.98 -5.24 -17.10
C ASP A 95 2.70 -4.73 -15.69
N ALA A 96 1.64 -5.21 -15.06
CA ALA A 96 1.60 -5.14 -13.61
C ALA A 96 2.75 -6.01 -13.11
N PRO A 97 3.73 -5.50 -12.32
CA PRO A 97 4.46 -6.39 -11.43
C PRO A 97 3.39 -7.18 -10.68
N PRO A 98 3.53 -8.50 -10.51
CA PRO A 98 2.48 -9.31 -9.89
C PRO A 98 2.09 -8.57 -8.63
N ALA A 99 0.81 -8.17 -8.56
CA ALA A 99 0.26 -7.55 -7.38
C ALA A 99 0.82 -8.36 -6.22
N VAL A 100 1.60 -7.71 -5.35
CA VAL A 100 1.88 -8.28 -4.05
C VAL A 100 0.55 -8.22 -3.32
N THR A 101 -0.33 -9.13 -3.73
CA THR A 101 -1.40 -9.61 -2.92
C THR A 101 -0.74 -9.88 -1.59
N VAL A 102 -1.17 -9.17 -0.54
CA VAL A 102 -1.05 -9.69 0.81
C VAL A 102 -1.91 -10.95 0.84
N THR A 103 -1.35 -12.01 0.25
CA THR A 103 -1.75 -13.39 0.33
C THR A 103 -0.60 -14.07 1.02
N ASP A 104 -0.48 -13.76 2.31
CA ASP A 104 -0.02 -14.77 3.25
C ASP A 104 -1.12 -15.03 4.29
N ILE A 105 -2.33 -15.24 3.76
CA ILE A 105 -3.05 -16.46 4.11
C ILE A 105 -2.82 -17.36 2.89
N PRO A 106 -2.10 -18.48 3.01
CA PRO A 106 -1.75 -19.29 1.86
C PRO A 106 -3.02 -19.75 1.11
N PRO A 107 -3.08 -19.62 -0.22
CA PRO A 107 -4.17 -20.16 -1.01
C PRO A 107 -4.10 -21.70 -0.97
N PRO A 108 -5.24 -22.42 -0.94
CA PRO A 108 -5.23 -23.86 -1.16
C PRO A 108 -4.68 -24.11 -2.57
N ALA A 109 -3.60 -24.88 -2.66
CA ALA A 109 -3.01 -25.32 -3.90
C ALA A 109 -4.10 -25.91 -4.81
N SER A 110 -4.45 -25.19 -5.89
CA SER A 110 -5.18 -25.78 -7.00
C SER A 110 -4.16 -26.39 -7.95
N THR A 111 -3.75 -27.61 -7.61
CA THR A 111 -3.09 -28.53 -8.52
C THR A 111 -4.03 -28.85 -9.67
N THR A 112 -3.99 -28.06 -10.74
CA THR A 112 -4.36 -28.59 -12.07
C THR A 112 -3.16 -29.34 -12.61
N SER A 113 -3.00 -30.55 -12.10
CA SER A 113 -2.33 -31.66 -12.76
C SER A 113 -3.05 -32.90 -12.27
N ALA A 114 -3.76 -33.52 -13.20
CA ALA A 114 -4.22 -34.90 -13.24
C ALA A 114 -3.97 -35.73 -11.96
N ASP A 115 -5.06 -36.21 -11.35
CA ASP A 115 -5.18 -37.59 -10.85
C ASP A 115 -3.92 -38.22 -10.20
N ALA A 116 -3.29 -37.53 -9.25
CA ALA A 116 -2.24 -38.10 -8.42
C ALA A 116 -2.38 -37.57 -6.99
N VAL A 117 -2.88 -38.43 -6.11
CA VAL A 117 -2.90 -38.21 -4.66
C VAL A 117 -1.47 -37.88 -4.21
N LEU A 118 -1.23 -36.69 -3.67
CA LEU A 118 0.07 -36.34 -3.06
C LEU A 118 0.43 -37.42 -2.04
N THR A 119 1.64 -37.97 -2.15
CA THR A 119 2.10 -38.99 -1.21
C THR A 119 2.57 -38.32 0.09
N ASP A 120 2.51 -39.04 1.21
CA ASP A 120 2.94 -38.52 2.52
C ASP A 120 4.41 -38.03 2.52
N GLU A 121 5.24 -38.59 1.63
CA GLU A 121 6.64 -38.18 1.47
C GLU A 121 6.76 -36.79 0.83
N ASP A 122 5.94 -36.49 -0.17
CA ASP A 122 5.92 -35.17 -0.83
C ASP A 122 5.45 -34.08 0.15
N LEU A 123 4.48 -34.42 1.00
CA LEU A 123 4.00 -33.53 2.06
C LEU A 123 5.07 -33.31 3.14
N ALA A 124 5.78 -34.36 3.55
CA ALA A 124 6.88 -34.26 4.51
C ALA A 124 8.05 -33.41 3.97
N ALA A 125 8.40 -33.55 2.70
CA ALA A 125 9.42 -32.72 2.05
C ALA A 125 9.02 -31.23 2.07
N GLN A 126 7.75 -30.93 1.79
CA GLN A 126 7.24 -29.56 1.83
C GLN A 126 7.32 -28.97 3.25
N TYR A 127 6.97 -29.72 4.29
CA TYR A 127 7.06 -29.24 5.67
C TYR A 127 8.49 -29.00 6.14
N ARG A 128 9.44 -29.86 5.77
CA ARG A 128 10.86 -29.65 6.09
C ARG A 128 11.40 -28.35 5.47
N SER A 129 11.09 -28.12 4.19
CA SER A 129 11.50 -26.89 3.49
C SER A 129 10.89 -25.62 4.11
N GLN A 130 9.62 -25.68 4.53
CA GLN A 130 8.96 -24.57 5.23
C GLN A 130 9.63 -24.30 6.59
N ALA A 131 9.91 -25.35 7.38
CA ALA A 131 10.57 -25.23 8.67
C ALA A 131 11.98 -24.61 8.56
N ASP A 132 12.78 -25.04 7.57
CA ASP A 132 14.12 -24.48 7.33
C ASP A 132 14.08 -23.01 6.94
N SER A 133 13.05 -22.60 6.19
CA SER A 133 12.85 -21.20 5.79
C SER A 133 12.48 -20.33 6.99
N LEU A 134 11.53 -20.80 7.80
CA LEU A 134 11.14 -20.12 9.04
C LEU A 134 12.30 -20.01 10.05
N PHE A 135 13.14 -21.03 10.13
CA PHE A 135 14.32 -21.00 11.00
C PHE A 135 15.34 -19.92 10.58
N LYS A 136 15.57 -19.77 9.27
CA LYS A 136 16.44 -18.71 8.74
C LYS A 136 15.88 -17.32 9.06
N GLU A 137 14.58 -17.14 8.87
CA GLU A 137 13.91 -15.86 9.15
C GLU A 137 13.93 -15.54 10.65
N ALA A 138 13.62 -16.52 11.50
CA ALA A 138 13.70 -16.38 12.96
C ALA A 138 15.11 -16.02 13.43
N LYS A 139 16.15 -16.62 12.84
CA LYS A 139 17.55 -16.30 13.14
C LYS A 139 17.91 -14.87 12.73
N ARG A 140 17.44 -14.43 11.56
CA ARG A 140 17.64 -13.05 11.08
C ARG A 140 16.99 -12.03 12.02
N LEU A 141 15.72 -12.24 12.38
CA LEU A 141 14.97 -11.42 13.33
C LEU A 141 15.65 -11.35 14.70
N ARG A 142 16.16 -12.49 15.19
CA ARG A 142 16.92 -12.52 16.45
C ARG A 142 18.23 -11.74 16.34
N GLY A 143 18.92 -11.78 15.20
CA GLY A 143 20.11 -10.96 14.95
C GLY A 143 19.80 -9.47 14.98
N GLN A 144 18.71 -9.04 14.32
CA GLN A 144 18.25 -7.65 14.36
C GLN A 144 17.87 -7.22 15.78
N ALA A 145 17.21 -8.08 16.55
CA ALA A 145 16.89 -7.81 17.95
C ALA A 145 18.14 -7.67 18.83
N GLU A 146 19.17 -8.48 18.61
CA GLU A 146 20.45 -8.40 19.34
C GLU A 146 21.28 -7.16 18.95
N GLU A 147 21.16 -6.66 17.72
CA GLU A 147 21.77 -5.40 17.27
C GLU A 147 21.09 -4.18 17.93
N LEU A 148 19.76 -4.20 18.02
CA LEU A 148 18.97 -3.13 18.65
C LEU A 148 19.14 -3.11 20.17
N VAL A 149 19.16 -4.28 20.82
CA VAL A 149 19.34 -4.41 22.27
C VAL A 149 20.30 -5.56 22.56
N PRO A 150 21.62 -5.29 22.67
CA PRO A 150 22.59 -6.33 22.99
C PRO A 150 22.33 -6.88 24.38
N THR A 151 21.91 -8.14 24.46
CA THR A 151 21.71 -8.81 25.75
C THR A 151 23.07 -8.98 26.44
N LYS A 152 23.20 -8.47 27.67
CA LYS A 152 24.43 -8.61 28.47
C LYS A 152 24.69 -10.10 28.75
N LYS A 153 25.63 -10.72 28.03
CA LYS A 153 26.14 -12.05 28.41
C LYS A 153 26.80 -11.94 29.78
N LYS A 154 26.27 -12.63 30.79
CA LYS A 154 27.01 -12.92 32.03
C LYS A 154 28.21 -13.79 31.64
N ALA A 155 29.42 -13.26 31.82
CA ALA A 155 30.63 -14.06 31.79
C ALA A 155 30.51 -15.18 32.83
N LYS A 156 30.82 -16.42 32.43
CA LYS A 156 31.12 -17.53 33.35
C LYS A 156 32.26 -17.06 34.26
N SER A 157 31.97 -16.77 35.53
CA SER A 157 33.01 -16.81 36.56
C SER A 157 33.37 -18.29 36.74
N SER A 158 34.52 -18.69 36.22
CA SER A 158 35.14 -19.95 36.60
C SER A 158 35.40 -19.93 38.11
N GLU A 159 34.83 -20.91 38.77
CA GLU A 159 35.22 -21.40 40.08
C GLU A 159 36.74 -21.67 40.12
N SER A 160 37.45 -21.09 41.09
CA SER A 160 38.60 -21.77 41.70
C SER A 160 38.50 -21.61 43.21
N VAL A 161 37.96 -22.66 43.82
CA VAL A 161 38.17 -23.02 45.22
C VAL A 161 39.68 -23.16 45.47
N ALA A 162 40.20 -22.46 46.47
CA ALA A 162 41.41 -22.87 47.18
C ALA A 162 41.26 -22.45 48.64
N ALA A 163 40.89 -23.44 49.46
CA ALA A 163 40.94 -23.41 50.90
C ALA A 163 42.36 -23.79 51.37
N ALA A 164 42.77 -23.16 52.48
CA ALA A 164 43.73 -23.57 53.52
C ALA A 164 44.68 -22.43 53.89
#